data_AF-A0A2M7Z0C8-F1
#
_entry.id   AF-A0A2M7Z0C8-F1
#
_cell.length_a   1.000
_cell.length_b   1.000
_cell.length_c   1.000
_cell.angle_alpha   90.00
_cell.angle_beta   90.00
_cell.angle_gamma   90.00
#
_symmetry.space_group_name_H-M   'P 1'
#
loop_
_entity.id
_entity.type
_entity.pdbx_description
1 polymer ?
#
loop_
_entity_poly.entity_id
_entity_poly.type
_entity_poly.pdbx_seq_one_letter_code
_entity_poly.pdbx_strand_id
1 'polypeptide(L)'
;MTHVGTAFILVTFLMFFQETGTFAFEAFRNGEQPLPEGLRTLVFWTALIGFGAKAGIVPLHVWLPYAHPAAPSHVSALMSGVMIKTAIYGLIRVYFDFLGGPFPWWWGFVVLLVGTVSALLGVMYALMEHDLKSLLAFHSVEN
;
A
#
# COMPACT_ATOMS: atom_id res chain seq x y z
N MET A 1 1.78 -12.69 -6.31
CA MET A 1 1.32 -11.49 -5.59
C MET A 1 2.32 -10.34 -5.69
N THR A 2 3.57 -10.52 -5.24
CA THR A 2 4.59 -9.45 -5.20
C THR A 2 4.90 -8.80 -6.55
N HIS A 3 4.93 -9.57 -7.65
CA HIS A 3 5.13 -9.03 -9.00
C HIS A 3 4.00 -8.11 -9.44
N VAL A 4 2.74 -8.48 -9.17
CA VAL A 4 1.57 -7.67 -9.53
C VAL A 4 1.59 -6.34 -8.75
N GLY A 5 1.81 -6.39 -7.44
CA GLY A 5 1.94 -5.17 -6.63
C GLY A 5 3.06 -4.26 -7.12
N THR A 6 4.23 -4.82 -7.43
CA THR A 6 5.35 -4.06 -8.01
C THR A 6 5.00 -3.47 -9.38
N ALA A 7 4.29 -4.19 -10.24
CA ALA A 7 3.84 -3.66 -11.53
C ALA A 7 2.92 -2.44 -11.37
N PHE A 8 1.98 -2.48 -10.44
CA PHE A 8 1.10 -1.33 -10.14
C PHE A 8 1.86 -0.13 -9.56
N ILE A 9 2.87 -0.37 -8.70
CA ILE A 9 3.76 0.71 -8.23
C ILE A 9 4.53 1.32 -9.40
N LEU A 10 5.08 0.49 -10.30
CA LEU A 10 5.78 0.97 -11.48
C LEU A 10 4.86 1.80 -12.38
N VAL A 11 3.64 1.33 -12.65
CA VAL A 11 2.64 2.08 -13.42
C VAL A 11 2.35 3.43 -12.77
N THR A 12 2.23 3.50 -11.44
CA THR A 12 2.03 4.75 -10.70
C THR A 12 3.14 5.76 -11.00
N PHE A 13 4.41 5.34 -10.90
CA PHE A 13 5.55 6.22 -11.20
C PHE A 13 5.73 6.53 -12.68
N LEU A 14 5.36 5.61 -13.58
CA LEU A 14 5.37 5.86 -15.02
C LEU A 14 4.33 6.91 -15.43
N MET A 15 3.15 6.92 -14.79
CA MET A 15 2.14 7.97 -15.02
C MET A 15 2.66 9.35 -14.62
N PHE A 16 3.36 9.47 -13.49
CA PHE A 16 4.03 10.72 -13.14
C PHE A 16 5.13 11.08 -14.15
N PHE A 17 5.95 10.12 -14.56
CA PHE A 17 7.02 10.34 -15.54
C PHE A 17 6.50 10.83 -16.90
N GLN A 18 5.33 10.35 -17.34
CA GLN A 18 4.73 10.80 -18.61
C GLN A 18 4.40 12.29 -18.62
N GLU A 19 4.09 12.86 -17.45
CA GLU A 19 3.70 14.26 -17.31
C GLU A 19 4.89 15.16 -16.94
N THR A 20 5.86 14.64 -16.19
CA THR A 20 7.01 15.44 -15.72
C THR A 20 8.29 15.24 -16.53
N GLY A 21 8.40 14.14 -17.28
CA GLY A 21 9.59 13.74 -18.03
C GLY A 21 10.78 13.29 -17.16
N THR A 22 10.60 13.15 -15.85
CA THR A 22 11.67 12.77 -14.90
C THR A 22 11.15 11.93 -13.74
N PHE A 23 12.02 11.15 -13.10
CA PHE A 23 11.71 10.41 -11.87
C PHE A 23 12.07 11.20 -10.60
N ALA A 24 12.51 12.44 -10.74
CA ALA A 24 12.82 13.31 -9.62
C ALA A 24 11.55 13.67 -8.83
N PHE A 25 11.57 13.46 -7.51
CA PHE A 25 10.40 13.70 -6.66
C PHE A 25 10.02 15.17 -6.57
N GLU A 26 10.96 16.11 -6.71
CA GLU A 26 10.61 17.54 -6.83
C GLU A 26 9.64 17.81 -7.98
N ALA A 27 9.81 17.13 -9.12
CA ALA A 27 8.95 17.34 -10.28
C ALA A 27 7.53 16.78 -10.07
N PHE A 28 7.36 15.81 -9.17
CA PHE A 28 6.04 15.26 -8.86
C PHE A 28 5.22 16.21 -7.97
N ARG A 29 5.86 17.10 -7.22
CA ARG A 29 5.22 18.06 -6.30
C ARG A 29 4.63 19.27 -7.01
N ASN A 30 4.08 19.07 -8.21
CA ASN A 30 3.58 20.13 -9.09
C ASN A 30 2.28 20.75 -8.54
N GLY A 31 2.42 21.63 -7.55
CA GLY A 31 1.32 22.42 -6.98
C GLY A 31 0.72 23.44 -7.95
N GLU A 32 1.48 23.86 -8.96
CA GLU A 32 1.06 24.86 -9.95
C GLU A 32 0.28 24.26 -11.13
N GLN A 33 0.54 22.99 -11.48
CA GLN A 33 -0.14 22.25 -12.54
C GLN A 33 -0.39 20.80 -12.07
N PRO A 34 -1.47 20.57 -11.30
CA PRO A 34 -1.82 19.22 -10.91
C PRO A 34 -2.15 18.37 -12.13
N LEU A 35 -1.89 17.07 -12.03
CA LEU A 35 -2.29 16.09 -13.05
C LEU A 35 -3.80 16.24 -13.39
N PRO A 36 -4.22 15.93 -14.63
CA PRO A 36 -5.64 15.88 -14.98
C PRO A 36 -6.42 14.98 -14.01
N GLU A 37 -7.66 15.35 -13.66
CA GLU A 37 -8.46 14.65 -12.64
C GLU A 37 -8.61 13.14 -12.90
N GLY A 38 -8.79 12.75 -14.17
CA GLY A 38 -8.85 11.35 -14.56
C GLY A 38 -7.55 10.60 -14.27
N LEU A 39 -6.40 11.21 -14.57
CA LEU A 39 -5.09 10.62 -14.31
C LEU A 39 -4.78 10.55 -12.82
N ARG A 40 -5.16 11.58 -12.05
CA ARG A 40 -5.08 11.57 -10.57
C ARG A 40 -5.84 10.40 -9.97
N THR A 41 -7.05 10.14 -10.48
CA THR A 41 -7.89 9.02 -10.04
C THR A 41 -7.28 7.66 -10.41
N LEU A 42 -6.67 7.55 -11.59
CA LEU A 42 -5.93 6.34 -11.98
C LEU A 42 -4.72 6.11 -11.08
N VAL A 43 -3.91 7.14 -10.84
CA VAL A 43 -2.76 7.10 -9.91
C VAL A 43 -3.19 6.70 -8.51
N PHE A 44 -4.33 7.22 -8.02
CA PHE A 44 -4.93 6.79 -6.75
C PHE A 44 -5.14 5.27 -6.72
N TRP A 45 -5.84 4.71 -7.72
CA TRP A 45 -6.13 3.27 -7.76
C TRP A 45 -4.86 2.41 -7.93
N THR A 46 -3.94 2.80 -8.82
CA THR A 46 -2.72 2.03 -9.04
C THR A 46 -1.80 2.08 -7.83
N ALA A 47 -1.71 3.21 -7.14
CA ALA A 47 -0.97 3.32 -5.89
C ALA A 47 -1.62 2.50 -4.78
N LEU A 48 -2.95 2.57 -4.63
CA LEU A 48 -3.69 1.79 -3.63
C LEU A 48 -3.46 0.28 -3.81
N ILE A 49 -3.59 -0.22 -5.04
CA ILE A 49 -3.41 -1.64 -5.35
C ILE A 49 -1.94 -2.03 -5.18
N GLY A 50 -1.01 -1.22 -5.71
CA GLY A 50 0.41 -1.52 -5.71
C GLY A 50 1.03 -1.50 -4.30
N PHE A 51 0.90 -0.38 -3.60
CA PHE A 51 1.39 -0.26 -2.22
C PHE A 51 0.53 -1.07 -1.25
N GLY A 52 -0.78 -1.16 -1.45
CA GLY A 52 -1.66 -2.00 -0.62
C GLY A 52 -1.30 -3.49 -0.70
N ALA A 53 -0.91 -3.99 -1.87
CA ALA A 53 -0.38 -5.35 -2.01
C ALA A 53 0.89 -5.55 -1.15
N LYS A 54 1.80 -4.58 -1.13
CA LYS A 54 3.04 -4.62 -0.33
C LYS A 54 2.82 -4.38 1.16
N ALA A 55 1.79 -3.64 1.51
CA ALA A 55 1.35 -3.46 2.88
C ALA A 55 0.55 -4.67 3.39
N GLY A 56 0.09 -5.56 2.50
CA GLY A 56 -0.69 -6.73 2.88
C GLY A 56 -2.09 -6.37 3.33
N ILE A 57 -2.72 -5.39 2.68
CA ILE A 57 -4.11 -5.00 2.92
C ILE A 57 -5.04 -6.08 2.34
N VAL A 58 -6.14 -6.41 3.01
CA VAL A 58 -7.17 -7.32 2.47
C VAL A 58 -7.79 -6.75 1.18
N PRO A 59 -7.96 -7.55 0.10
CA PRO A 59 -7.79 -9.01 -0.01
C PRO A 59 -6.38 -9.48 -0.38
N LEU A 60 -5.41 -8.57 -0.53
CA LEU A 60 -4.06 -8.85 -1.00
C LEU A 60 -3.10 -9.37 0.09
N HIS A 61 -3.56 -9.43 1.34
CA HIS A 61 -2.83 -9.87 2.54
C HIS A 61 -2.27 -11.31 2.54
N VAL A 62 -2.77 -12.19 1.66
CA VAL A 62 -2.51 -13.65 1.68
C VAL A 62 -1.03 -14.02 1.78
N TRP A 63 -0.13 -13.21 1.23
CA TRP A 63 1.31 -13.52 1.24
C TRP A 63 1.95 -13.42 2.64
N LEU A 64 1.40 -12.61 3.55
CA LEU A 64 1.93 -12.42 4.90
C LEU A 64 1.89 -13.70 5.76
N PRO A 65 0.74 -14.35 5.96
CA PRO A 65 0.67 -15.57 6.77
C PRO A 65 1.45 -16.74 6.17
N TYR A 66 1.74 -16.74 4.86
CA TYR A 66 2.65 -17.74 4.27
C TYR A 66 4.14 -17.38 4.44
N ALA A 67 4.50 -16.11 4.35
CA ALA A 67 5.91 -15.69 4.37
C ALA A 67 6.50 -15.67 5.78
N HIS A 68 5.74 -15.25 6.80
CA HIS A 68 6.22 -15.10 8.17
C HIS A 68 6.65 -16.41 8.84
N PRO A 69 5.89 -17.53 8.71
CA PRO A 69 6.30 -18.82 9.25
C PRO A 69 7.54 -19.40 8.56
N ALA A 70 7.63 -19.22 7.25
CA ALA A 70 8.73 -19.73 6.42
C ALA A 70 10.05 -18.96 6.63
N ALA A 71 9.99 -17.71 7.09
CA ALA A 71 11.17 -16.89 7.32
C ALA A 71 11.80 -17.13 8.71
N PRO A 72 13.14 -16.96 8.82
CA PRO A 72 13.82 -16.87 10.11
C PRO A 72 13.26 -15.70 10.94
N SER A 73 13.14 -15.87 12.26
CA SER A 73 12.40 -14.94 13.11
C SER A 73 12.87 -13.48 13.06
N HIS A 74 14.18 -13.25 12.92
CA HIS A 74 14.74 -11.90 12.77
C HIS A 74 14.36 -11.24 11.44
N VAL A 75 14.22 -12.02 10.36
CA VAL A 75 13.74 -11.53 9.08
C VAL A 75 12.25 -11.20 9.16
N SER A 76 11.45 -12.07 9.79
CA SER A 76 10.02 -11.81 10.01
C SER A 76 9.79 -10.52 10.79
N ALA A 77 10.62 -10.22 11.80
CA ALA A 77 10.56 -8.95 12.53
C ALA A 77 10.82 -7.73 11.64
N LEU A 78 11.84 -7.78 10.76
CA LEU A 78 12.12 -6.71 9.79
C LEU A 78 10.98 -6.54 8.77
N MET A 79 10.37 -7.65 8.34
CA MET A 79 9.23 -7.61 7.42
C MET A 79 8.02 -6.90 8.05
N SER A 80 7.65 -7.25 9.28
CA SER A 80 6.56 -6.58 10.00
C SER A 80 6.86 -5.12 10.34
N GLY A 81 8.08 -4.84 10.81
CA GLY A 81 8.45 -3.52 11.34
C GLY A 81 8.77 -2.49 10.27
N VAL A 82 9.45 -2.89 9.18
CA VAL A 82 9.98 -1.96 8.18
C VAL A 82 9.32 -2.13 6.83
N MET A 83 9.26 -3.35 6.30
CA MET A 83 8.83 -3.58 4.92
C MET A 83 7.37 -3.14 4.69
N ILE A 84 6.45 -3.59 5.54
CA ILE A 84 5.03 -3.22 5.46
C ILE A 84 4.86 -1.70 5.65
N LYS A 85 5.60 -1.12 6.61
CA LYS A 85 5.48 0.30 6.98
C LYS A 85 6.03 1.21 5.88
N THR A 86 7.03 0.75 5.14
CA THR A 86 7.55 1.44 3.96
C THR A 86 6.52 1.47 2.83
N ALA A 87 5.71 0.42 2.68
CA ALA A 87 4.63 0.41 1.70
C ALA A 87 3.52 1.42 2.07
N ILE A 88 3.12 1.48 3.34
CA ILE A 88 2.17 2.49 3.85
C ILE A 88 2.73 3.90 3.66
N TYR A 89 4.01 4.11 3.99
CA TYR A 89 4.68 5.39 3.77
C TYR A 89 4.68 5.79 2.29
N GLY A 90 4.94 4.85 1.38
CA GLY A 90 4.87 5.07 -0.06
C GLY A 90 3.49 5.53 -0.52
N LEU A 91 2.42 4.90 -0.01
CA LEU A 91 1.04 5.30 -0.29
C LEU A 91 0.74 6.72 0.21
N ILE A 92 1.09 7.02 1.46
CA ILE A 92 0.94 8.36 2.05
C ILE A 92 1.69 9.40 1.21
N ARG A 93 2.90 9.08 0.77
CA ARG A 93 3.70 9.99 -0.05
C ARG A 93 3.06 10.26 -1.41
N VAL A 94 2.58 9.24 -2.11
CA VAL A 94 1.87 9.46 -3.38
C VAL A 94 0.64 10.35 -3.18
N TYR A 95 -0.14 10.12 -2.12
CA TYR A 95 -1.39 10.83 -1.93
C TYR A 95 -1.21 12.27 -1.47
N PHE A 96 -0.34 12.50 -0.49
CA PHE A 96 -0.22 13.81 0.16
C PHE A 96 0.94 14.65 -0.37
N ASP A 97 2.01 14.04 -0.90
CA ASP A 97 3.18 14.75 -1.42
C ASP A 97 3.09 14.94 -2.95
N PHE A 98 2.68 13.91 -3.70
CA PHE A 98 2.79 13.92 -5.18
C PHE A 98 1.50 14.31 -5.90
N LEU A 99 0.33 13.83 -5.48
CA LEU A 99 -0.91 14.06 -6.24
C LEU A 99 -1.37 15.52 -6.22
N GLY A 100 -1.08 16.27 -5.15
CA GLY A 100 -1.48 17.66 -4.97
C GLY A 100 -2.98 17.93 -5.15
N GLY A 101 -3.38 19.21 -5.16
CA GLY A 101 -4.74 19.64 -5.53
C GLY A 101 -5.87 19.20 -4.58
N PRO A 102 -7.14 19.46 -4.95
CA PRO A 102 -8.29 19.08 -4.13
C PRO A 102 -8.51 17.56 -4.17
N PHE A 103 -8.71 16.96 -3.01
CA PHE A 103 -8.97 15.52 -2.87
C PHE A 103 -10.48 15.23 -2.86
N PRO A 104 -10.97 14.35 -3.74
CA PRO A 104 -12.34 13.85 -3.63
C PRO A 104 -12.57 13.13 -2.30
N TRP A 105 -13.67 13.45 -1.60
CA TRP A 105 -13.98 12.85 -0.28
C TRP A 105 -14.03 11.31 -0.33
N TRP A 106 -14.46 10.75 -1.46
CA TRP A 106 -14.62 9.31 -1.64
C TRP A 106 -13.28 8.56 -1.64
N TRP A 107 -12.15 9.21 -1.94
CA TRP A 107 -10.82 8.60 -1.81
C TRP A 107 -10.53 8.20 -0.36
N GLY A 108 -10.77 9.14 0.56
CA GLY A 108 -10.63 8.88 2.00
C GLY A 108 -11.60 7.81 2.48
N PHE A 109 -12.85 7.85 2.00
CA PHE A 109 -13.84 6.83 2.33
C PHE A 109 -13.42 5.42 1.87
N VAL A 110 -12.89 5.28 0.64
CA VAL A 110 -12.39 4.00 0.13
C VAL A 110 -11.22 3.48 0.97
N VAL A 111 -10.23 4.33 1.27
CA VAL A 111 -9.09 3.94 2.10
C VAL A 111 -9.54 3.53 3.50
N LEU A 112 -10.46 4.28 4.11
CA LEU A 112 -11.01 3.98 5.43
C LEU A 112 -11.79 2.67 5.41
N LEU A 113 -12.64 2.43 4.42
CA LEU A 113 -13.41 1.20 4.27
C LEU A 113 -12.47 -0.01 4.13
N VAL A 114 -11.51 0.08 3.21
CA VAL A 114 -10.54 -0.99 2.96
C VAL A 114 -9.68 -1.26 4.21
N GLY A 115 -9.19 -0.20 4.86
CA GLY A 115 -8.42 -0.32 6.11
C GLY A 115 -9.24 -0.96 7.25
N THR A 116 -10.49 -0.53 7.41
CA THR A 116 -11.40 -1.08 8.43
C THR A 116 -11.70 -2.56 8.19
N VAL A 117 -11.99 -2.93 6.93
CA VAL A 117 -12.22 -4.33 6.55
C VAL A 117 -10.96 -5.17 6.75
N SER A 118 -9.78 -4.62 6.40
CA SER A 118 -8.49 -5.28 6.61
C SER A 118 -8.19 -5.50 8.09
N ALA A 119 -8.44 -4.51 8.93
CA ALA A 119 -8.29 -4.60 10.38
C ALA A 119 -9.21 -5.66 10.98
N LEU A 120 -10.51 -5.60 10.66
CA LEU A 120 -11.50 -6.55 11.19
C LEU A 120 -11.16 -7.99 10.79
N LEU A 121 -10.86 -8.23 9.51
CA LEU A 121 -10.52 -9.56 9.03
C LEU A 121 -9.16 -10.04 9.55
N GLY A 122 -8.18 -9.14 9.70
CA GLY A 122 -6.90 -9.45 10.34
C GLY A 122 -7.09 -10.00 11.76
N VAL A 123 -7.90 -9.32 12.58
CA VAL A 123 -8.25 -9.77 13.94
C VAL A 123 -8.96 -11.13 13.89
N MET A 124 -9.97 -11.28 13.04
CA MET A 124 -10.76 -12.52 12.94
C MET A 124 -9.89 -13.72 12.54
N TYR A 125 -8.99 -13.55 11.57
CA TYR A 125 -8.07 -14.61 11.17
C TYR A 125 -7.03 -14.91 12.24
N ALA A 126 -6.49 -13.89 12.92
CA ALA A 126 -5.54 -14.09 14.03
C ALA A 126 -6.14 -14.96 15.15
N LEU A 127 -7.42 -14.77 15.49
CA LEU A 127 -8.12 -15.54 16.52
C LEU A 127 -8.30 -17.03 16.18
N MET A 128 -8.32 -17.37 14.88
CA MET A 128 -8.48 -18.74 14.41
C MET A 128 -7.13 -19.47 14.23
N GLU A 129 -6.02 -18.73 14.29
CA GLU A 129 -4.70 -19.25 13.97
C GLU A 129 -4.04 -19.91 15.19
N HIS A 130 -3.45 -21.09 14.98
CA HIS A 130 -2.82 -21.87 16.05
C HIS A 130 -1.29 -21.84 15.99
N ASP A 131 -0.71 -21.44 14.85
CA ASP A 131 0.73 -21.21 14.72
C ASP A 131 1.10 -19.79 15.16
N LEU A 132 2.07 -19.67 16.06
CA LEU A 132 2.46 -18.38 16.64
C LEU A 132 2.99 -17.40 15.57
N LYS A 133 3.74 -17.87 14.57
CA LYS A 133 4.29 -16.98 13.54
C LYS A 133 3.21 -16.51 12.57
N SER A 134 2.29 -17.40 12.18
CA SER A 134 1.12 -17.04 11.37
C SER A 134 0.20 -16.06 12.10
N LEU A 135 -0.03 -16.28 13.41
CA LEU A 135 -0.82 -15.40 14.26
C LEU A 135 -0.22 -13.99 14.29
N LEU A 136 1.10 -13.87 14.49
CA LEU A 136 1.79 -12.57 14.45
C LEU A 136 1.78 -11.92 13.07
N ALA A 137 1.70 -12.72 12.00
CA ALA A 137 1.52 -12.22 10.65
C ALA A 137 0.13 -11.57 10.47
N PHE A 138 -0.93 -12.17 11.02
CA PHE A 138 -2.27 -11.58 10.99
C PHE A 138 -2.37 -10.31 11.85
N HIS A 139 -1.67 -10.24 13.00
CA HIS A 139 -1.52 -8.96 13.72
C HIS A 139 -0.73 -7.89 12.92
N SER A 140 0.08 -8.30 11.94
CA SER A 140 0.71 -7.35 11.02
C SER A 140 -0.24 -6.88 9.90
N VAL A 141 -1.29 -7.65 9.59
CA VAL A 141 -2.35 -7.30 8.62
C VAL A 141 -3.34 -6.32 9.24
N GLU A 142 -3.64 -6.47 10.54
CA GLU A 142 -4.60 -5.60 11.21
C GLU A 142 -4.04 -4.20 11.57
N ASN A 143 -2.71 -4.09 11.71
CA ASN A 143 -1.98 -2.92 12.24
C ASN A 143 -1.15 -2.17 11.19
#